data_AF-A0A9Q9YK50-F1
#
_entry.id   AF-A0A9Q9YK50-F1
#
_cell.length_a   1.000
_cell.length_b   1.000
_cell.length_c   1.000
_cell.angle_alpha   90.00
_cell.angle_beta   90.00
_cell.angle_gamma   90.00
#
_symmetry.space_group_name_H-M   'P 1'
#
loop_
_entity.id
_entity.type
_entity.pdbx_description
1 polymer ?
#
loop_
_entity_poly.entity_id
_entity_poly.type
_entity_poly.pdbx_seq_one_letter_code
_entity_poly.pdbx_strand_id
1 'polypeptide(L)'
;MHFNASDQNPSLEAYGVPFSCCIQLKNETVFNSMCGYETQKMKNSVVSRLIYTTGCLDEIVWWGKQNLLLICMMSLSSVQLCQIRSVQQKKRKRNPLLQQKVLTGFIRSPFTVCRHWNSMHCTWNTKL
;
A
#
# COMPACT_ATOMS: atom_id res chain seq x y z
N MET A 1 36.53 0.32 -10.26
CA MET A 1 35.24 -0.05 -9.64
C MET A 1 34.45 -0.84 -10.68
N HIS A 2 34.08 -2.10 -10.40
CA HIS A 2 33.61 -3.05 -11.41
C HIS A 2 32.15 -2.82 -11.85
N PHE A 3 31.31 -2.27 -10.96
CA PHE A 3 29.88 -2.01 -11.17
C PHE A 3 29.56 -0.56 -11.58
N ASN A 4 30.58 0.25 -11.84
CA ASN A 4 30.36 1.66 -12.17
C ASN A 4 30.06 1.82 -13.66
N ALA A 5 28.83 2.21 -13.99
CA ALA A 5 28.36 2.51 -15.34
C ALA A 5 29.09 3.75 -15.89
N SER A 6 30.24 3.52 -16.52
CA SER A 6 31.04 4.55 -17.18
C SER A 6 31.58 3.99 -18.48
N ASP A 7 31.59 4.79 -19.55
CA ASP A 7 31.98 4.33 -20.89
C ASP A 7 33.46 3.90 -20.98
N GLN A 8 34.27 4.28 -19.98
CA GLN A 8 35.67 3.87 -19.86
C GLN A 8 35.86 2.51 -19.16
N ASN A 9 34.81 1.95 -18.56
CA ASN A 9 34.86 0.64 -17.91
C ASN A 9 34.40 -0.45 -18.90
N PRO A 10 35.30 -1.32 -19.39
CA PRO A 10 34.93 -2.41 -20.31
C PRO A 10 34.21 -3.58 -19.63
N SER A 11 33.80 -3.43 -18.37
CA SER A 11 33.14 -4.51 -17.63
C SER A 11 31.69 -4.67 -18.08
N LEU A 12 31.31 -5.91 -18.40
CA LEU A 12 29.92 -6.29 -18.70
C LEU A 12 28.99 -6.11 -17.48
N GLU A 13 29.54 -6.08 -16.27
CA GLU A 13 28.78 -5.90 -15.02
C GLU A 13 28.49 -4.43 -14.71
N ALA A 14 29.14 -3.49 -15.40
CA ALA A 14 28.98 -2.06 -15.16
C ALA A 14 27.59 -1.53 -15.57
N TYR A 15 26.93 -2.17 -16.55
CA TYR A 15 25.62 -1.78 -17.06
C TYR A 15 24.55 -2.84 -16.78
N GLY A 16 24.84 -3.74 -15.84
CA GLY A 16 23.99 -4.86 -15.49
C GLY A 16 23.03 -4.56 -14.33
N VAL A 17 21.97 -5.35 -14.21
CA VAL A 17 21.07 -5.41 -13.06
C VAL A 17 21.06 -6.82 -12.47
N PRO A 18 20.78 -6.99 -11.15
CA PRO A 18 20.71 -8.32 -10.54
C PRO A 18 19.60 -9.18 -11.14
N PHE A 19 19.77 -10.51 -11.07
CA PHE A 19 18.82 -11.49 -11.61
C PHE A 19 17.40 -11.37 -11.04
N SER A 20 17.23 -10.77 -9.86
CA SER A 20 15.92 -10.51 -9.26
C SER A 20 15.06 -9.56 -10.10
N CYS A 21 15.66 -8.77 -10.99
CA CYS A 21 14.95 -7.89 -11.92
C CYS A 21 14.55 -8.60 -13.22
N CYS A 22 14.97 -9.84 -13.46
CA CYS A 22 14.67 -10.57 -14.69
C CYS A 22 13.20 -11.03 -14.76
N ILE A 23 12.58 -10.84 -15.93
CA ILE A 23 11.24 -11.34 -16.22
C ILE A 23 11.36 -12.78 -16.72
N GLN A 24 10.55 -13.68 -16.17
CA GLN A 24 10.47 -15.04 -16.68
C GLN A 24 9.54 -15.10 -17.91
N LEU A 25 10.10 -15.38 -19.09
CA LEU A 25 9.34 -15.57 -20.33
C LEU A 25 8.56 -16.89 -20.27
N LYS A 26 7.37 -16.91 -20.88
CA LYS A 26 6.50 -18.10 -20.87
C LYS A 26 7.05 -19.29 -21.67
N ASN A 27 8.01 -19.05 -22.55
CA ASN A 27 8.57 -20.07 -23.46
C ASN A 27 9.94 -20.60 -22.99
N GLU A 28 10.47 -20.13 -21.87
CA GLU A 28 11.75 -20.63 -21.34
C GLU A 28 11.51 -21.76 -20.33
N THR A 29 12.16 -22.90 -20.58
CA THR A 29 12.18 -24.05 -19.67
C THR A 29 13.26 -23.90 -18.58
N VAL A 30 14.23 -23.01 -18.81
CA VAL A 30 15.35 -22.71 -17.91
C VAL A 30 15.45 -21.21 -17.75
N PHE A 31 15.47 -20.74 -16.50
CA PHE A 31 15.57 -19.32 -16.18
C PHE A 31 16.95 -18.76 -16.58
N ASN A 32 16.95 -17.68 -17.37
CA ASN A 32 18.18 -17.02 -17.78
C ASN A 32 18.70 -16.03 -16.72
N SER A 33 19.67 -16.47 -15.91
CA SER A 33 20.35 -15.59 -14.95
C SER A 33 21.21 -14.50 -15.60
N MET A 34 21.51 -14.60 -16.90
CA MET A 34 22.27 -13.61 -17.67
C MET A 34 21.39 -12.51 -18.29
N CYS A 35 20.07 -12.48 -18.00
CA CYS A 35 19.17 -11.51 -18.62
C CYS A 35 19.53 -10.05 -18.31
N GLY A 36 20.15 -9.80 -17.16
CA GLY A 36 20.39 -8.46 -16.63
C GLY A 36 21.66 -7.81 -17.15
N TYR A 37 22.50 -8.47 -17.95
CA TYR A 37 23.77 -7.91 -18.43
C TYR A 37 23.53 -6.88 -19.54
N GLU A 38 24.27 -5.76 -19.48
CA GLU A 38 24.23 -4.67 -20.48
C GLU A 38 22.84 -4.08 -20.74
N THR A 39 21.84 -4.36 -19.89
CA THR A 39 20.45 -3.92 -20.08
C THR A 39 20.33 -2.39 -20.07
N GLN A 40 21.21 -1.69 -19.35
CA GLN A 40 21.18 -0.22 -19.29
C GLN A 40 21.66 0.46 -20.59
N LYS A 41 22.39 -0.24 -21.49
CA LYS A 41 22.77 0.29 -22.81
C LYS A 41 21.71 0.06 -23.88
N MET A 42 20.76 -0.83 -23.62
CA MET A 42 19.72 -1.19 -24.57
C MET A 42 18.58 -0.15 -24.57
N LYS A 43 17.82 -0.10 -25.66
CA LYS A 43 16.64 0.80 -25.77
C LYS A 43 15.56 0.36 -24.78
N ASN A 44 14.95 1.31 -24.07
CA ASN A 44 13.89 1.07 -23.08
C ASN A 44 12.77 0.13 -23.55
N SER A 45 12.40 0.15 -24.83
CA SER A 45 11.36 -0.74 -25.39
C SER A 45 11.73 -2.23 -25.39
N VAL A 46 13.03 -2.53 -25.50
CA VAL A 46 13.57 -3.90 -25.44
C VAL A 46 13.79 -4.29 -23.98
N VAL A 47 14.34 -3.37 -23.19
CA VAL A 47 14.66 -3.57 -21.77
C VAL A 47 13.41 -3.93 -20.96
N SER A 48 12.29 -3.23 -21.15
CA SER A 48 11.03 -3.53 -20.43
C SER A 48 10.43 -4.90 -20.75
N ARG A 49 10.95 -5.64 -21.75
CA ARG A 49 10.55 -7.03 -22.04
C ARG A 49 11.48 -8.07 -21.42
N LEU A 50 12.71 -7.69 -21.07
CA LEU A 50 13.70 -8.56 -20.43
C LEU A 50 13.70 -8.42 -18.92
N ILE A 51 13.56 -7.18 -18.41
CA ILE A 51 13.64 -6.87 -16.99
C ILE A 51 12.49 -5.98 -16.53
N TYR A 52 12.17 -6.08 -15.24
CA TYR A 52 11.32 -5.13 -14.54
C TYR A 52 12.05 -3.79 -14.42
N THR A 53 11.61 -2.81 -15.21
CA THR A 53 12.11 -1.43 -15.15
C THR A 53 11.39 -0.58 -14.11
N THR A 54 10.20 -1.00 -13.68
CA THR A 54 9.43 -0.37 -12.61
C THR A 54 9.73 -1.01 -11.25
N GLY A 55 10.07 -0.18 -10.28
CA GLY A 55 10.21 -0.60 -8.89
C GLY A 55 8.87 -0.59 -8.14
N CYS A 56 8.82 -1.33 -7.03
CA CYS A 56 7.67 -1.30 -6.11
C CYS A 56 7.36 0.13 -5.62
N LEU A 57 8.40 0.93 -5.37
CA LEU A 57 8.24 2.30 -4.92
C LEU A 57 7.59 3.19 -6.00
N ASP A 58 7.98 3.04 -7.26
CA ASP A 58 7.41 3.79 -8.38
C ASP A 58 5.92 3.51 -8.55
N GLU A 59 5.51 2.23 -8.45
CA GLU A 59 4.10 1.84 -8.53
C GLU A 59 3.27 2.43 -7.38
N ILE A 60 3.79 2.38 -6.14
CA ILE A 60 3.12 2.97 -4.98
C ILE A 60 2.99 4.49 -5.13
N VAL A 61 4.06 5.16 -5.57
CA VAL A 61 4.06 6.61 -5.80
C VAL A 61 3.11 6.97 -6.94
N TRP A 62 3.09 6.20 -8.02
CA TRP A 62 2.18 6.40 -9.15
C TRP A 62 0.72 6.26 -8.69
N TRP A 63 0.39 5.17 -7.98
CA TRP A 63 -0.93 4.97 -7.40
C TRP A 63 -1.31 6.10 -6.44
N GLY A 64 -0.39 6.54 -5.58
CA GLY A 64 -0.60 7.62 -4.63
C GLY A 64 -0.89 8.96 -5.31
N LYS A 65 -0.19 9.27 -6.41
CA LYS A 65 -0.45 10.48 -7.22
C LYS A 65 -1.85 10.44 -7.85
N GLN A 66 -2.27 9.28 -8.37
CA GLN A 66 -3.60 9.13 -8.97
C GLN A 66 -4.73 9.17 -7.94
N ASN A 67 -4.48 8.72 -6.70
CA ASN A 67 -5.49 8.60 -5.64
C ASN A 67 -5.33 9.64 -4.53
N LEU A 68 -4.62 10.74 -4.78
CA LEU A 68 -4.31 11.76 -3.78
C LEU A 68 -5.57 12.32 -3.12
N LEU A 69 -6.64 12.55 -3.89
CA LEU A 69 -7.92 13.04 -3.37
C LEU A 69 -8.56 12.05 -2.39
N LEU A 70 -8.52 10.75 -2.67
CA LEU A 70 -9.09 9.74 -1.78
C LEU A 70 -8.33 9.70 -0.45
N ILE A 71 -7.00 9.77 -0.49
CA ILE A 71 -6.14 9.79 0.70
C ILE A 71 -6.44 11.05 1.54
N CYS A 72 -6.55 12.22 0.90
CA CYS A 72 -6.92 13.47 1.57
C CYS A 72 -8.31 13.38 2.23
N MET A 73 -9.31 12.83 1.52
CA MET A 73 -10.66 12.71 2.06
C MET A 73 -10.73 11.73 3.23
N MET A 74 -10.04 10.58 3.16
CA MET A 74 -9.98 9.62 4.26
C MET A 74 -9.32 10.22 5.50
N SER A 75 -8.22 10.95 5.32
CA SER A 75 -7.50 11.59 6.42
C SER A 75 -8.34 12.70 7.07
N LEU A 76 -8.91 13.62 6.28
CA LEU A 76 -9.77 14.69 6.79
C LEU A 76 -11.02 14.16 7.49
N SER A 77 -11.68 13.16 6.91
CA SER A 77 -12.88 12.54 7.50
C SER A 77 -12.56 11.89 8.84
N SER A 78 -11.43 11.17 8.93
CA SER A 78 -10.99 10.53 10.17
C SER A 78 -10.73 11.54 11.28
N VAL A 79 -10.07 12.66 10.96
CA VAL A 79 -9.81 13.74 11.91
C VAL A 79 -11.13 14.37 12.37
N GLN A 80 -12.04 14.70 11.46
CA GLN A 80 -13.31 15.34 11.79
C GLN A 80 -14.19 14.45 12.69
N LEU A 81 -14.26 13.15 12.38
CA LEU A 81 -14.97 12.17 13.22
C LEU A 81 -14.33 12.02 14.60
N CYS A 82 -12.99 12.04 14.70
CA CYS A 82 -12.29 12.02 15.98
C CYS A 82 -12.60 13.25 16.85
N GLN A 83 -12.63 14.45 16.25
CA GLN A 83 -12.97 15.68 16.96
C GLN A 83 -14.43 15.68 17.46
N ILE A 84 -15.38 15.24 16.62
CA ILE A 84 -16.78 15.15 17.04
C ILE A 84 -16.93 14.13 18.17
N ARG A 85 -16.27 12.96 18.08
CA ARG A 85 -16.30 11.94 19.14
C ARG A 85 -15.77 12.45 20.48
N SER A 86 -14.67 13.20 20.50
CA SER A 86 -14.10 13.74 21.75
C SER A 86 -15.05 14.72 22.44
N VAL A 87 -15.72 15.58 21.68
CA VAL A 87 -16.73 16.53 22.19
C VAL A 87 -17.98 15.81 22.69
N GLN A 88 -18.47 14.80 21.96
CA GLN A 88 -19.62 14.00 22.37
C GLN A 88 -19.33 13.22 23.67
N GLN A 89 -18.13 12.67 23.84
CA GLN A 89 -17.72 12.02 25.09
C GLN A 89 -17.70 13.01 26.28
N LYS A 90 -17.26 14.25 26.05
CA LYS A 90 -17.28 15.30 27.09
C LYS A 90 -18.71 15.72 27.44
N LYS A 91 -19.63 15.78 26.47
CA LYS A 91 -21.07 16.00 26.73
C LYS A 91 -21.71 14.81 27.46
N ARG A 92 -21.34 13.57 27.08
CA ARG A 92 -21.80 12.33 27.72
C ARG A 92 -21.41 12.24 29.20
N LYS A 93 -20.19 12.65 29.56
CA LYS A 93 -19.76 12.73 30.98
C LYS A 93 -20.50 13.83 31.75
N ARG A 94 -20.95 14.90 31.09
CA ARG A 94 -21.59 16.05 31.75
C ARG A 94 -23.10 15.87 31.96
N ASN A 95 -23.82 15.19 31.05
CA ASN A 95 -25.26 14.94 31.15
C ASN A 95 -25.62 13.51 30.63
N PRO A 96 -25.69 12.49 31.49
CA PRO A 96 -25.95 11.10 31.09
C PRO A 96 -27.39 10.83 30.62
N LEU A 97 -28.37 11.69 30.94
CA LEU A 97 -29.80 11.51 30.62
C LEU A 97 -30.18 11.85 29.15
N LEU A 98 -29.28 12.38 28.34
CA LEU A 98 -29.52 12.76 26.92
C LEU A 98 -29.00 11.72 25.90
N GLN A 99 -28.62 10.52 26.34
CA GLN A 99 -28.01 9.48 25.49
C GLN A 99 -29.00 8.59 24.74
N GLN A 100 -30.30 8.61 25.10
CA GLN A 100 -31.28 7.70 24.51
C GLN A 100 -31.74 8.10 23.08
N LYS A 101 -31.66 9.39 22.71
CA LYS A 101 -32.27 9.87 21.44
C LYS A 101 -31.36 9.86 20.21
N VAL A 102 -30.03 9.79 20.37
CA VAL A 102 -29.09 9.85 19.23
C VAL A 102 -28.70 8.46 18.73
N LEU A 103 -28.67 7.45 19.62
CA LEU A 103 -28.24 6.08 19.25
C LEU A 103 -29.26 5.33 18.39
N THR A 104 -30.52 5.78 18.33
CA THR A 104 -31.58 5.14 17.56
C THR A 104 -31.75 5.69 16.14
N GLY A 105 -30.98 6.71 15.74
CA GLY A 105 -31.25 7.48 14.52
C GLY A 105 -30.18 7.47 13.43
N PHE A 106 -29.03 6.83 13.60
CA PHE A 106 -27.97 6.85 12.59
C PHE A 106 -27.35 5.47 12.38
N ILE A 107 -27.88 4.77 11.37
CA ILE A 107 -27.26 3.65 10.66
C ILE A 107 -27.02 2.41 11.53
N ARG A 108 -27.83 1.38 11.27
CA ARG A 108 -27.52 -0.02 11.59
C ARG A 108 -26.31 -0.44 10.74
N SER A 109 -25.14 0.02 11.15
CA SER A 109 -23.85 -0.42 10.65
C SER A 109 -23.56 -1.77 11.31
N PRO A 110 -23.12 -2.80 10.57
CA PRO A 110 -22.77 -4.10 11.13
C PRO A 110 -21.45 -4.05 11.92
N PHE A 111 -20.78 -2.90 12.00
CA PHE A 111 -19.59 -2.76 12.83
C PHE A 111 -19.97 -2.58 14.30
N THR A 112 -19.97 -3.72 14.98
CA THR A 112 -19.94 -3.90 16.43
C THR A 112 -19.04 -2.86 17.09
N VAL A 113 -19.62 -2.02 17.94
CA VAL A 113 -18.85 -1.15 18.83
C VAL A 113 -18.12 -2.05 19.82
N CYS A 114 -16.80 -2.20 19.66
CA CYS A 114 -15.93 -2.80 20.67
C CYS A 114 -15.98 -1.93 21.94
N ARG A 115 -16.77 -2.36 22.91
CA ARG A 115 -16.68 -1.88 24.29
C ARG A 115 -15.83 -2.91 25.01
N HIS A 116 -14.68 -2.49 25.52
CA HIS A 116 -13.75 -3.22 26.41
C HIS A 116 -12.51 -3.87 25.73
N TRP A 117 -11.35 -3.23 25.92
CA TRP A 117 -10.01 -3.69 25.56
C TRP A 117 -9.42 -4.48 26.72
N ASN A 118 -9.85 -5.73 26.98
CA ASN A 118 -9.10 -6.62 27.91
C ASN A 118 -9.52 -8.11 27.90
N SER A 119 -10.05 -8.65 26.82
CA SER A 119 -10.08 -10.12 26.66
C SER A 119 -10.21 -10.52 25.20
N MET A 120 -9.19 -11.24 24.70
CA MET A 120 -9.14 -11.81 23.36
C MET A 120 -10.14 -12.98 23.26
N HIS A 121 -11.43 -12.72 23.07
CA HIS A 121 -12.36 -13.73 22.55
C HIS A 121 -13.52 -13.05 21.84
N CYS A 122 -13.38 -12.82 20.54
CA CYS A 122 -14.49 -12.48 19.65
C CYS A 122 -15.05 -13.77 19.04
N THR A 123 -16.11 -14.32 19.62
CA THR A 123 -16.87 -15.40 18.98
C THR A 123 -17.87 -14.81 18.00
N TRP A 124 -17.72 -15.14 16.72
CA TRP A 124 -18.74 -14.88 15.70
C TRP A 124 -19.92 -15.83 15.94
N ASN A 125 -21.09 -15.29 16.26
CA ASN A 125 -22.33 -16.07 16.28
C ASN A 125 -23.23 -15.58 15.15
N THR A 126 -23.22 -16.30 14.04
CA THR A 126 -24.15 -16.14 12.94
C THR A 126 -25.38 -16.98 13.25
N LYS A 127 -26.43 -16.35 13.77
CA LYS A 127 -27.78 -16.92 13.69
C LYS A 127 -28.66 -15.96 12.90
N LEU A 128 -29.22 -16.52 11.83
CA LEU A 128 -30.11 -15.93 10.82
C LEU A 128 -31.21 -15.06 11.43
#